data_AF-A0A5A8DJP8-F1
#
_entry.id   AF-A0A5A8DJP8-F1
#
_cell.length_a   1.000
_cell.length_b   1.000
_cell.length_c   1.000
_cell.angle_alpha   90.00
_cell.angle_beta   90.00
_cell.angle_gamma   90.00
#
_symmetry.space_group_name_H-M   'P 1'
#
loop_
_entity.id
_entity.type
_entity.pdbx_description
1 polymer ?
#
loop_
_entity_poly.entity_id
_entity_poly.type
_entity_poly.pdbx_seq_one_letter_code
_entity_poly.pdbx_strand_id
1 'polypeptide(L)'
;MRVWRRLDFDRDDSAPGGSSGATAPWREFQGWMTSAAVDAECERMRAEATVQGGEADAEFAIDEAAALLGIAQWTSGRYLVLASTAAEVGSVGQHSVFGVSEVALVPLQWRQVAPKGVLSSMAQMLGLGTAQRAEGSFTAGIAAALSKPFALFFSRGFDLTRPLQNQVTVAVVAPSGATSETSVSSAAGSDARSAELITGASAVTLWIAEGSPENSPPDPGPVSCPPREMFVWNHSLLEPLAGTVSPGWATPVICGSFGQVSVSSFSKPMVLSLVSRRSRHFAGTRYFKRGVSRLGFVANEVELEQMVDDTAGGIASFVQLRGSVPLPWVQRTSVRVPKPPISMAPPDPTSLTGARQHFASLLARHGAPILCLNLLRKGSRAAREGPLGASFADAVKTVNSTLPPALRLQFASLDFASLSKSRSHHVLTALRASSEWAVANTGVFVAAPGKGGAAAGDGVGPVGLRTGHLADEDALGEGFG
;
A
#
# COMPACT_ATOMS: atom_id res chain seq x y z
N MET A 1 31.29 10.40 5.47
CA MET A 1 31.19 9.37 4.41
C MET A 1 29.82 8.73 4.51
N ARG A 2 29.19 8.38 3.39
CA ARG A 2 27.91 7.67 3.32
C ARG A 2 28.14 6.29 2.70
N VAL A 3 27.26 5.34 3.03
CA VAL A 3 27.21 4.07 2.32
C VAL A 3 26.69 4.35 0.92
N TRP A 4 27.44 3.93 -0.09
CA TRP A 4 27.02 3.97 -1.48
C TRP A 4 26.86 2.55 -2.00
N ARG A 5 25.90 2.36 -2.90
CA ARG A 5 25.60 1.08 -3.55
C ARG A 5 25.55 1.28 -5.06
N ARG A 6 26.05 0.29 -5.80
CA ARG A 6 26.00 0.19 -7.26
C ARG A 6 25.25 -1.07 -7.64
N LEU A 7 24.41 -1.01 -8.66
CA LEU A 7 23.80 -2.20 -9.23
C LEU A 7 24.10 -2.25 -10.73
N ASP A 8 24.95 -3.19 -11.13
CA ASP A 8 25.31 -3.41 -12.53
C ASP A 8 24.47 -4.53 -13.12
N PHE A 9 23.98 -4.35 -14.36
CA PHE A 9 23.25 -5.36 -15.11
C PHE A 9 24.10 -5.91 -16.24
N ASP A 10 24.18 -7.24 -16.36
CA ASP A 10 24.96 -7.88 -17.42
C ASP A 10 24.26 -7.72 -18.79
N ARG A 11 25.05 -7.40 -19.83
CA ARG A 11 24.56 -7.09 -21.19
C ARG A 11 24.14 -8.34 -21.98
N ASP A 12 24.66 -9.52 -21.64
CA ASP A 12 24.43 -10.79 -22.36
C ASP A 12 23.93 -11.91 -21.42
N ASP A 13 22.89 -12.64 -21.84
CA ASP A 13 22.45 -13.92 -21.25
C ASP A 13 23.43 -15.07 -21.61
N SER A 14 24.74 -14.81 -21.72
CA SER A 14 25.70 -15.90 -21.89
C SER A 14 25.70 -16.74 -20.62
N ALA A 15 24.95 -17.85 -20.66
CA ALA A 15 24.88 -18.82 -19.58
C ALA A 15 26.30 -19.13 -19.10
N PRO A 16 26.59 -19.07 -17.79
CA PRO A 16 27.82 -19.66 -17.30
C PRO A 16 27.74 -21.16 -17.61
N GLY A 17 28.52 -21.60 -18.58
CA GLY A 17 28.78 -23.01 -18.79
C GLY A 17 29.42 -23.56 -17.51
N GLY A 18 28.63 -24.24 -16.68
CA GLY A 18 29.13 -24.87 -15.47
C GLY A 18 28.08 -24.93 -14.35
N SER A 19 27.45 -26.10 -14.23
CA SER A 19 26.86 -26.70 -13.02
C SER A 19 26.25 -25.78 -11.94
N SER A 20 24.93 -25.91 -11.77
CA SER A 20 24.15 -25.67 -10.55
C SER A 20 24.25 -24.28 -9.89
N GLY A 21 23.31 -23.40 -10.26
CA GLY A 21 23.01 -22.16 -9.56
C GLY A 21 22.71 -21.06 -10.56
N ALA A 22 21.44 -20.72 -10.77
CA ALA A 22 21.07 -19.58 -11.60
C ALA A 22 21.58 -18.30 -10.94
N THR A 23 22.74 -17.81 -11.34
CA THR A 23 23.26 -16.51 -10.91
C THR A 23 22.38 -15.41 -11.50
N ALA A 24 21.94 -14.47 -10.67
CA ALA A 24 21.16 -13.33 -11.10
C ALA A 24 21.95 -12.50 -12.15
N PRO A 25 21.29 -11.94 -13.19
CA PRO A 25 21.96 -11.19 -14.27
C PRO A 25 22.36 -9.76 -13.84
N TRP A 26 22.62 -9.55 -12.55
CA TRP A 26 23.07 -8.29 -11.98
C TRP A 26 24.00 -8.52 -10.79
N ARG A 27 24.85 -7.53 -10.53
CA ARG A 27 25.84 -7.53 -9.44
C ARG A 27 25.74 -6.25 -8.62
N GLU A 28 25.61 -6.39 -7.31
CA GLU A 28 25.61 -5.28 -6.38
C GLU A 28 27.01 -5.05 -5.80
N PHE A 29 27.44 -3.79 -5.76
CA PHE A 29 28.64 -3.34 -5.06
C PHE A 29 28.27 -2.39 -3.95
N GLN A 30 29.00 -2.43 -2.84
CA GLN A 30 28.80 -1.51 -1.71
C GLN A 30 30.15 -0.96 -1.25
N GLY A 31 30.19 0.32 -0.92
CA GLY A 31 31.39 0.99 -0.43
C GLY A 31 31.07 2.22 0.42
N TRP A 32 32.10 2.77 1.06
CA TRP A 32 32.01 4.03 1.80
C TRP A 32 32.65 5.13 0.96
N MET A 33 31.87 6.13 0.60
CA MET A 33 32.32 7.24 -0.24
C MET A 33 31.84 8.57 0.36
N THR A 34 32.52 9.67 0.05
CA THR A 34 31.97 11.01 0.26
C THR A 34 31.02 11.35 -0.88
N SER A 35 30.08 12.28 -0.70
CA SER A 35 29.16 12.68 -1.79
C SER A 35 29.93 13.14 -3.03
N ALA A 36 30.97 13.96 -2.85
CA ALA A 36 31.84 14.40 -3.94
C ALA A 36 32.55 13.24 -4.67
N ALA A 37 32.92 12.16 -3.97
CA ALA A 37 33.51 10.99 -4.60
C ALA A 37 32.48 10.19 -5.41
N VAL A 38 31.22 10.14 -4.95
CA VAL A 38 30.12 9.54 -5.71
C VAL A 38 29.85 10.33 -6.98
N ASP A 39 29.80 11.66 -6.89
CA ASP A 39 29.56 12.53 -8.04
C ASP A 39 30.67 12.36 -9.09
N ALA A 40 31.93 12.36 -8.68
CA ALA A 40 33.08 12.12 -9.56
C ALA A 40 33.05 10.72 -10.22
N GLU A 41 32.63 9.71 -9.48
CA GLU A 41 32.49 8.34 -10.00
C GLU A 41 31.33 8.24 -11.01
N CYS A 42 30.20 8.89 -10.75
CA CYS A 42 29.09 9.00 -11.69
C CYS A 42 29.51 9.73 -12.98
N GLU A 43 30.26 10.84 -12.87
CA GLU A 43 30.82 11.56 -14.03
C GLU A 43 31.77 10.68 -14.85
N ARG A 44 32.66 9.93 -14.18
CA ARG A 44 33.55 8.96 -14.83
C ARG A 44 32.76 7.92 -15.61
N MET A 45 31.73 7.33 -15.01
CA MET A 45 30.87 6.34 -15.68
C MET A 45 30.13 6.94 -16.88
N ARG A 46 29.61 8.17 -16.78
CA ARG A 46 28.97 8.87 -17.92
C ARG A 46 29.96 9.08 -19.07
N ALA A 47 31.18 9.47 -18.77
CA ALA A 47 32.23 9.65 -19.78
C ALA A 47 32.58 8.31 -20.46
N GLU A 48 32.73 7.22 -19.69
CA GLU A 48 33.00 5.89 -20.21
C GLU A 48 31.87 5.35 -21.10
N ALA A 49 30.60 5.54 -20.69
CA ALA A 49 29.44 5.15 -21.47
C ALA A 49 29.37 5.88 -22.82
N THR A 50 29.67 7.19 -22.83
CA THR A 50 29.70 8.02 -24.04
C THR A 50 30.76 7.54 -25.04
N VAL A 51 31.93 7.12 -24.53
CA VAL A 51 33.06 6.67 -25.34
C VAL A 51 32.80 5.29 -25.98
N GLN A 52 32.15 4.37 -25.27
CA GLN A 52 31.92 3.01 -25.77
C GLN A 52 30.80 2.90 -26.82
N GLY A 53 29.82 3.80 -26.79
CA GLY A 53 28.62 3.64 -27.60
C GLY A 53 28.48 4.55 -28.83
N GLY A 54 29.20 5.68 -28.88
CA GLY A 54 28.96 6.70 -29.90
C GLY A 54 27.56 7.35 -29.78
N GLU A 55 27.31 8.38 -30.58
CA GLU A 55 26.11 9.25 -30.50
C GLU A 55 24.78 8.48 -30.73
N ALA A 56 24.84 7.28 -31.31
CA ALA A 56 23.68 6.41 -31.57
C ALA A 56 23.31 5.48 -30.39
N ASP A 57 24.23 5.16 -29.49
CA ASP A 57 23.97 4.32 -28.30
C ASP A 57 23.42 5.16 -27.12
N ALA A 58 23.32 6.48 -27.26
CA ALA A 58 22.79 7.41 -26.26
C ALA A 58 21.25 7.46 -26.19
N GLU A 59 20.52 6.68 -27.00
CA GLU A 59 19.06 6.84 -27.20
C GLU A 59 18.21 6.60 -25.92
N PHE A 60 18.76 5.94 -24.88
CA PHE A 60 18.05 5.64 -23.63
C PHE A 60 18.85 5.95 -22.34
N ALA A 61 19.58 7.06 -22.32
CA ALA A 61 20.25 7.52 -21.09
C ALA A 61 19.23 8.15 -20.12
N ILE A 62 19.15 7.61 -18.90
CA ILE A 62 18.46 8.25 -17.77
C ILE A 62 19.51 8.63 -16.74
N ASP A 63 19.77 9.93 -16.61
CA ASP A 63 20.79 10.45 -15.69
C ASP A 63 20.36 10.39 -14.23
N GLU A 64 19.06 10.54 -13.97
CA GLU A 64 18.48 10.57 -12.63
C GLU A 64 17.08 9.96 -12.66
N ALA A 65 16.76 9.15 -11.65
CA ALA A 65 15.43 8.62 -11.42
C ALA A 65 15.10 8.71 -9.93
N ALA A 66 13.84 9.04 -9.62
CA ALA A 66 13.38 9.18 -8.25
C ALA A 66 13.36 7.85 -7.48
N ALA A 67 13.04 6.74 -8.15
CA ALA A 67 13.01 5.40 -7.56
C ALA A 67 13.06 4.27 -8.60
N LEU A 68 13.65 3.13 -8.21
CA LEU A 68 13.54 1.87 -8.95
C LEU A 68 12.25 1.14 -8.54
N LEU A 69 11.33 0.99 -9.50
CA LEU A 69 10.03 0.33 -9.29
C LEU A 69 10.12 -1.19 -9.48
N GLY A 70 11.16 -1.68 -10.16
CA GLY A 70 11.49 -3.10 -10.31
C GLY A 70 11.87 -3.48 -11.73
N ILE A 71 11.82 -4.78 -12.01
CA ILE A 71 12.18 -5.39 -13.29
C ILE A 71 10.93 -6.02 -13.90
N ALA A 72 10.65 -5.69 -15.15
CA ALA A 72 9.62 -6.34 -15.95
C ALA A 72 10.27 -7.29 -16.97
N GLN A 73 9.73 -8.50 -17.08
CA GLN A 73 10.04 -9.44 -18.15
C GLN A 73 8.75 -9.75 -18.91
N TRP A 74 8.77 -9.56 -20.23
CA TRP A 74 7.63 -9.90 -21.10
C TRP A 74 7.91 -11.18 -21.87
N THR A 75 8.16 -11.09 -23.18
CA THR A 75 8.46 -12.26 -24.00
C THR A 75 9.91 -12.67 -23.85
N SER A 76 10.81 -11.83 -24.34
CA SER A 76 12.25 -12.08 -24.36
C SER A 76 13.02 -10.94 -23.71
N GLY A 77 12.54 -9.70 -23.81
CA GLY A 77 13.20 -8.55 -23.22
C GLY A 77 12.94 -8.42 -21.72
N ARG A 78 13.98 -7.99 -21.01
CA ARG A 78 13.92 -7.48 -19.64
C ARG A 78 14.02 -5.97 -19.65
N TYR A 79 13.27 -5.32 -18.76
CA TYR A 79 13.18 -3.88 -18.70
C TYR A 79 13.25 -3.41 -17.25
N LEU A 80 14.06 -2.40 -16.99
CA LEU A 80 13.97 -1.63 -15.75
C LEU A 80 12.75 -0.73 -15.82
N VAL A 81 11.98 -0.76 -14.73
CA VAL A 81 10.85 0.13 -14.53
C VAL A 81 11.27 1.18 -13.51
N LEU A 82 11.42 2.42 -13.94
CA LEU A 82 11.94 3.52 -13.14
C LEU A 82 10.87 4.60 -12.99
N ALA A 83 10.68 5.12 -11.78
CA ALA A 83 10.01 6.39 -11.61
C ALA A 83 11.02 7.48 -12.00
N SER A 84 10.99 7.95 -13.25
CA SER A 84 11.93 8.95 -13.76
C SER A 84 11.74 10.27 -13.02
N THR A 85 10.50 10.71 -12.88
CA THR A 85 10.14 11.91 -12.11
C THR A 85 9.09 11.60 -11.07
N ALA A 86 9.26 12.18 -9.88
CA ALA A 86 8.28 12.15 -8.81
C ALA A 86 8.25 13.51 -8.11
N ALA A 87 7.06 13.94 -7.70
CA ALA A 87 6.86 15.19 -6.98
C ALA A 87 6.47 14.90 -5.53
N GLU A 88 6.99 15.69 -4.59
CA GLU A 88 6.51 15.66 -3.22
C GLU A 88 5.07 16.19 -3.17
N VAL A 89 4.15 15.37 -2.65
CA VAL A 89 2.72 15.68 -2.55
C VAL A 89 2.27 16.01 -1.12
N GLY A 90 3.18 15.85 -0.16
CA GLY A 90 2.97 16.16 1.25
C GLY A 90 3.88 15.31 2.14
N SER A 91 3.59 15.29 3.44
CA SER A 91 4.37 14.58 4.44
C SER A 91 3.48 13.94 5.51
N VAL A 92 3.97 12.86 6.12
CA VAL A 92 3.38 12.26 7.32
C VAL A 92 4.43 12.36 8.42
N GLY A 93 4.20 13.24 9.40
CA GLY A 93 5.25 13.67 10.31
C GLY A 93 6.41 14.29 9.52
N GLN A 94 7.63 13.77 9.73
CA GLN A 94 8.83 14.20 9.00
C GLN A 94 9.06 13.47 7.67
N HIS A 95 8.19 12.53 7.30
CA HIS A 95 8.41 11.70 6.11
C HIS A 95 7.70 12.28 4.89
N SER A 96 8.48 12.73 3.91
CA SER A 96 7.95 13.15 2.61
C SER A 96 7.30 11.98 1.87
N VAL A 97 6.16 12.27 1.25
CA VAL A 97 5.41 11.38 0.38
C VAL A 97 5.52 11.88 -1.06
N PHE A 98 5.91 10.99 -1.96
CA PHE A 98 6.14 11.29 -3.36
C PHE A 98 5.07 10.64 -4.23
N GLY A 99 4.45 11.42 -5.10
CA GLY A 99 3.63 10.93 -6.19
C GLY A 99 4.49 10.72 -7.44
N VAL A 100 4.40 9.55 -8.06
CA VAL A 100 5.10 9.27 -9.33
C VAL A 100 4.41 10.04 -10.44
N SER A 101 5.18 10.89 -11.13
CA SER A 101 4.69 11.74 -12.22
C SER A 101 4.93 11.07 -13.57
N GLU A 102 6.13 10.50 -13.76
CA GLU A 102 6.50 9.81 -14.99
C GLU A 102 7.21 8.49 -14.68
N VAL A 103 6.98 7.50 -15.55
CA VAL A 103 7.65 6.21 -15.50
C VAL A 103 8.38 5.97 -16.80
N ALA A 104 9.65 5.61 -16.68
CA ALA A 104 10.48 5.18 -17.80
C ALA A 104 10.65 3.66 -17.80
N LEU A 105 10.67 3.09 -19.00
CA LEU A 105 10.94 1.67 -19.26
C LEU A 105 12.27 1.57 -20.00
N VAL A 106 13.33 1.16 -19.31
CA VAL A 106 14.68 1.05 -19.89
C VAL A 106 14.96 -0.41 -20.24
N PRO A 107 15.15 -0.75 -21.52
CA PRO A 107 15.51 -2.13 -21.90
C PRO A 107 16.89 -2.50 -21.36
N LEU A 108 17.00 -3.65 -20.69
CA LEU A 108 18.28 -4.20 -20.21
C LEU A 108 19.05 -4.94 -21.32
N GLN A 109 18.36 -5.43 -22.33
CA GLN A 109 18.95 -6.10 -23.48
C GLN A 109 18.85 -5.21 -24.71
N TRP A 110 19.98 -5.02 -25.39
CA TRP A 110 20.02 -4.25 -26.63
C TRP A 110 19.29 -5.02 -27.73
N ARG A 111 18.23 -4.43 -28.30
CA ARG A 111 17.57 -4.99 -29.48
C ARG A 111 18.48 -4.80 -30.68
N GLN A 112 18.77 -5.89 -31.40
CA GLN A 112 19.05 -5.74 -32.83
C GLN A 112 17.79 -5.13 -33.48
N VAL A 113 17.89 -3.88 -33.90
CA VAL A 113 16.83 -3.18 -34.64
C VAL A 113 16.47 -4.05 -35.84
N ALA A 114 15.21 -4.48 -35.92
CA ALA A 114 14.75 -5.26 -37.07
C ALA A 114 15.03 -4.45 -38.36
N PRO A 115 15.56 -5.08 -39.43
CA PRO A 115 15.93 -4.37 -40.63
C PRO A 115 14.70 -3.63 -41.20
N LYS A 116 14.79 -2.30 -41.30
CA LYS A 116 13.76 -1.48 -41.93
C LYS A 116 13.74 -1.78 -43.45
N GLY A 117 12.55 -1.98 -44.03
CA GLY A 117 12.37 -2.20 -45.47
C GLY A 117 11.54 -3.44 -45.83
N VAL A 118 11.65 -3.86 -47.10
CA VAL A 118 10.86 -4.96 -47.72
C VAL A 118 10.97 -6.29 -46.97
N LEU A 119 12.12 -6.53 -46.33
CA LEU A 119 12.37 -7.70 -45.47
C LEU A 119 11.44 -7.75 -44.25
N SER A 120 11.04 -6.60 -43.69
CA SER A 120 10.10 -6.58 -42.56
C SER A 120 8.70 -7.03 -42.97
N SER A 121 8.24 -6.67 -44.18
CA SER A 121 6.93 -7.10 -44.71
C SER A 121 6.91 -8.61 -44.99
N MET A 122 8.00 -9.20 -45.49
CA MET A 122 8.11 -10.65 -45.67
C MET A 122 8.17 -11.40 -44.33
N ALA A 123 8.93 -10.90 -43.35
CA ALA A 123 8.94 -11.46 -42.00
C ALA A 123 7.55 -11.37 -41.34
N GLN A 124 6.82 -10.28 -41.59
CA GLN A 124 5.45 -10.07 -41.13
C GLN A 124 4.45 -11.06 -41.74
N MET A 125 4.63 -11.40 -43.03
CA MET A 125 3.82 -12.39 -43.74
C MET A 125 4.09 -13.84 -43.27
N LEU A 126 5.32 -14.14 -42.83
CA LEU A 126 5.75 -15.44 -42.34
C LEU A 126 5.56 -15.64 -40.82
N GLY A 127 4.99 -14.66 -40.10
CA GLY A 127 4.80 -14.73 -38.64
C GLY A 127 6.10 -14.61 -37.82
N LEU A 128 7.24 -14.34 -38.47
CA LEU A 128 8.53 -14.07 -37.86
C LEU A 128 8.53 -12.64 -37.30
N GLY A 129 7.98 -12.46 -36.09
CA GLY A 129 7.85 -11.14 -35.43
C GLY A 129 6.64 -10.98 -34.53
N THR A 130 5.83 -12.02 -34.35
CA THR A 130 4.69 -12.03 -33.41
C THR A 130 5.12 -11.68 -31.98
N ALA A 131 6.27 -12.18 -31.52
CA ALA A 131 6.83 -11.87 -30.21
C ALA A 131 7.18 -10.38 -30.06
N GLN A 132 7.85 -9.78 -31.06
CA GLN A 132 8.20 -8.35 -31.05
C GLN A 132 6.97 -7.45 -31.06
N ARG A 133 5.93 -7.82 -31.83
CA ARG A 133 4.65 -7.09 -31.85
C ARG A 133 3.92 -7.23 -30.51
N ALA A 134 3.90 -8.42 -29.91
CA ALA A 134 3.33 -8.65 -28.59
C ALA A 134 4.06 -7.81 -27.53
N GLU A 135 5.39 -7.77 -27.56
CA GLU A 135 6.21 -6.96 -26.66
C GLU A 135 5.97 -5.45 -26.83
N GLY A 136 5.84 -4.97 -28.08
CA GLY A 136 5.41 -3.60 -28.37
C GLY A 136 4.02 -3.28 -27.80
N SER A 137 3.10 -4.25 -27.81
CA SER A 137 1.79 -4.09 -27.19
C SER A 137 1.85 -4.07 -25.66
N PHE A 138 2.72 -4.88 -25.04
CA PHE A 138 2.88 -4.91 -23.58
C PHE A 138 3.53 -3.63 -23.05
N THR A 139 4.62 -3.18 -23.67
CA THR A 139 5.29 -1.90 -23.37
C THR A 139 4.32 -0.73 -23.46
N ALA A 140 3.59 -0.61 -24.57
CA ALA A 140 2.59 0.45 -24.75
C ALA A 140 1.45 0.37 -23.73
N GLY A 141 0.98 -0.84 -23.42
CA GLY A 141 -0.07 -1.05 -22.42
C GLY A 141 0.35 -0.65 -21.01
N ILE A 142 1.58 -0.99 -20.60
CA ILE A 142 2.13 -0.61 -19.29
C ILE A 142 2.43 0.89 -19.24
N ALA A 143 3.05 1.45 -20.28
CA ALA A 143 3.27 2.89 -20.35
C ALA A 143 1.94 3.67 -20.23
N ALA A 144 0.88 3.22 -20.90
CA ALA A 144 -0.46 3.82 -20.78
C ALA A 144 -1.13 3.59 -19.41
N ALA A 145 -0.84 2.47 -18.73
CA ALA A 145 -1.34 2.22 -17.39
C ALA A 145 -0.65 3.11 -16.35
N LEU A 146 0.63 3.41 -16.56
CA LEU A 146 1.50 4.18 -15.67
C LEU A 146 1.51 5.68 -15.97
N SER A 147 1.10 6.10 -17.17
CA SER A 147 0.99 7.51 -17.57
C SER A 147 -0.17 8.27 -16.92
N LYS A 148 -0.99 7.61 -16.10
CA LYS A 148 -2.02 8.29 -15.32
C LYS A 148 -1.35 9.02 -14.16
N PRO A 149 -1.35 10.37 -14.17
CA PRO A 149 -0.68 11.13 -13.13
C PRO A 149 -1.29 10.79 -11.75
N PHE A 150 -0.42 10.59 -10.76
CA PHE A 150 -0.76 10.35 -9.36
C PHE A 150 -1.50 9.04 -9.04
N ALA A 151 -1.28 7.97 -9.80
CA ALA A 151 -1.78 6.65 -9.43
C ALA A 151 -0.89 5.93 -8.40
N LEU A 152 0.41 6.25 -8.37
CA LEU A 152 1.41 5.56 -7.56
C LEU A 152 2.07 6.51 -6.57
N PHE A 153 2.22 6.07 -5.33
CA PHE A 153 2.86 6.83 -4.27
C PHE A 153 3.87 5.98 -3.51
N PHE A 154 4.94 6.62 -3.06
CA PHE A 154 5.94 6.00 -2.20
C PHE A 154 6.48 7.02 -1.19
N SER A 155 7.09 6.53 -0.12
CA SER A 155 7.91 7.34 0.78
C SER A 155 9.17 6.55 1.09
N ARG A 156 10.28 7.25 1.33
CA ARG A 156 11.57 6.63 1.65
C ARG A 156 11.70 6.30 3.14
N GLY A 157 10.97 7.02 3.99
CA GLY A 157 11.01 6.85 5.46
C GLY A 157 9.72 6.32 6.08
N PHE A 158 8.61 6.32 5.35
CA PHE A 158 7.30 5.88 5.85
C PHE A 158 6.75 4.73 5.01
N ASP A 159 6.32 3.64 5.65
CA ASP A 159 5.71 2.52 4.93
C ASP A 159 4.24 2.82 4.60
N LEU A 160 4.02 3.47 3.47
CA LEU A 160 2.69 3.80 2.98
C LEU A 160 1.77 2.58 2.81
N THR A 161 2.27 1.33 2.85
CA THR A 161 1.47 0.10 2.70
C THR A 161 0.76 -0.30 4.00
N ARG A 162 1.10 0.30 5.14
CA ARG A 162 0.51 -0.01 6.44
C ARG A 162 -0.14 1.23 7.05
N PRO A 163 -1.26 1.09 7.78
CA PRO A 163 -1.80 2.21 8.53
C PRO A 163 -0.87 2.58 9.69
N LEU A 164 -0.95 3.84 10.11
CA LEU A 164 -0.12 4.44 11.15
C LEU A 164 -0.13 3.60 12.44
N GLN A 165 -1.29 3.10 12.85
CA GLN A 165 -1.43 2.22 14.01
C GLN A 165 -0.51 1.00 13.93
N ASN A 166 -0.43 0.34 12.77
CA ASN A 166 0.41 -0.84 12.59
C ASN A 166 1.90 -0.47 12.62
N GLN A 167 2.28 0.69 12.07
CA GLN A 167 3.67 1.13 12.08
C GLN A 167 4.14 1.46 13.49
N VAL A 168 3.31 2.17 14.25
CA VAL A 168 3.57 2.48 15.66
C VAL A 168 3.69 1.19 16.47
N THR A 169 2.71 0.28 16.36
CA THR A 169 2.69 -0.96 17.16
C THR A 169 3.89 -1.86 16.86
N VAL A 170 4.33 -1.94 15.61
CA VAL A 170 5.51 -2.75 15.23
C VAL A 170 6.80 -2.17 15.80
N ALA A 171 6.96 -0.84 15.80
CA ALA A 171 8.13 -0.20 16.37
C ALA A 171 8.28 -0.48 17.88
N VAL A 172 7.17 -0.74 18.59
CA VAL A 172 7.17 -1.15 20.01
C VAL A 172 7.70 -2.57 20.21
N VAL A 173 7.46 -3.47 19.25
CA VAL A 173 7.77 -4.91 19.39
C VAL A 173 9.20 -5.25 18.96
N ALA A 174 9.84 -4.40 18.14
CA ALA A 174 11.24 -4.58 17.78
C ALA A 174 12.15 -4.18 18.95
N PRO A 175 12.88 -5.11 19.59
CA PRO A 175 13.76 -4.75 20.70
C PRO A 175 14.91 -3.88 20.19
N SER A 176 15.09 -2.73 20.82
CA SER A 176 16.28 -1.90 20.66
C SER A 176 17.50 -2.66 21.20
N GLY A 177 18.26 -3.30 20.30
CA GLY A 177 19.56 -3.89 20.63
C GLY A 177 19.75 -5.32 20.15
N ALA A 178 19.95 -5.51 18.85
CA ALA A 178 20.68 -6.67 18.34
C ALA A 178 22.16 -6.26 18.17
N THR A 179 22.93 -6.36 19.26
CA THR A 179 24.38 -6.52 19.14
C THR A 179 24.70 -8.02 19.08
N SER A 180 25.74 -8.31 18.31
CA SER A 180 26.23 -9.60 17.82
C SER A 180 26.36 -10.77 18.81
N GLU A 181 26.11 -11.97 18.27
CA GLU A 181 26.73 -13.28 18.55
C GLU A 181 27.05 -13.68 20.01
N THR A 182 26.36 -14.71 20.54
CA THR A 182 27.03 -15.91 21.11
C THR A 182 26.07 -17.11 21.20
N SER A 183 26.65 -18.30 21.03
CA SER A 183 26.08 -19.65 20.93
C SER A 183 25.36 -20.22 22.16
N VAL A 184 24.29 -20.98 21.88
CA VAL A 184 23.82 -22.26 22.47
C VAL A 184 24.05 -22.54 23.98
N SER A 185 22.96 -22.70 24.75
CA SER A 185 22.67 -23.95 25.49
C SER A 185 21.23 -24.02 26.01
N SER A 186 20.71 -25.24 26.02
CA SER A 186 19.38 -25.68 26.42
C SER A 186 19.19 -25.71 27.94
N ALA A 187 18.05 -25.21 28.43
CA ALA A 187 17.43 -25.72 29.66
C ALA A 187 15.92 -25.46 29.64
N ALA A 188 15.16 -26.54 29.83
CA ALA A 188 13.72 -26.51 30.09
C ALA A 188 13.46 -25.98 31.51
N GLY A 189 12.45 -25.13 31.67
CA GLY A 189 11.99 -24.64 32.95
C GLY A 189 10.74 -23.78 32.77
N SER A 190 9.62 -24.31 33.22
CA SER A 190 8.35 -23.62 33.39
C SER A 190 8.51 -22.36 34.25
N ASP A 191 7.99 -21.22 33.80
CA ASP A 191 7.21 -20.32 34.66
C ASP A 191 6.55 -19.22 33.83
N ALA A 192 5.23 -19.10 34.02
CA ALA A 192 4.44 -17.98 33.55
C ALA A 192 4.88 -16.71 34.30
N ARG A 193 5.52 -15.77 33.59
CA ARG A 193 5.72 -14.41 34.09
C ARG A 193 5.29 -13.39 33.03
N SER A 194 4.38 -12.55 33.49
CA SER A 194 3.90 -11.27 32.97
C SER A 194 4.80 -10.67 31.89
N ALA A 195 4.26 -10.53 30.69
CA ALA A 195 4.84 -9.68 29.67
C ALA A 195 4.75 -8.23 30.16
N GLU A 196 5.85 -7.68 30.66
CA GLU A 196 6.00 -6.24 30.85
C GLU A 196 5.78 -5.56 29.51
N LEU A 197 4.73 -4.74 29.47
CA LEU A 197 4.40 -3.85 28.37
C LEU A 197 5.46 -2.73 28.33
N ILE A 198 6.60 -3.00 27.70
CA ILE A 198 7.64 -2.00 27.49
C ILE A 198 7.02 -0.85 26.68
N THR A 199 7.08 0.36 27.23
CA THR A 199 6.36 1.57 26.81
C THR A 199 6.68 1.97 25.37
N GLY A 200 5.77 1.66 24.45
CA GLY A 200 5.83 1.97 23.02
C GLY A 200 5.80 3.44 22.59
N ALA A 201 5.85 4.36 23.53
CA ALA A 201 5.66 5.77 23.28
C ALA A 201 6.97 6.51 22.93
N SER A 202 8.14 5.99 23.35
CA SER A 202 9.46 6.52 22.95
C SER A 202 9.71 6.38 21.44
N ALA A 203 9.25 5.28 20.82
CA ALA A 203 9.40 5.07 19.39
C ALA A 203 8.55 6.07 18.58
N VAL A 204 7.32 6.37 19.02
CA VAL A 204 6.46 7.37 18.36
C VAL A 204 7.08 8.76 18.40
N THR A 205 7.58 9.19 19.56
CA THR A 205 8.23 10.50 19.70
C THR A 205 9.50 10.59 18.87
N LEU A 206 10.31 9.52 18.76
CA LEU A 206 11.46 9.50 17.86
C LEU A 206 11.07 9.61 16.37
N TRP A 207 9.96 8.99 15.97
CA TRP A 207 9.44 9.10 14.59
C TRP A 207 8.87 10.50 14.27
N ILE A 208 8.38 11.23 15.27
CA ILE A 208 7.69 12.52 15.08
C ILE A 208 8.60 13.73 15.41
N ALA A 209 9.55 13.61 16.34
CA ALA A 209 10.13 14.74 17.07
C ALA A 209 11.65 14.98 16.92
N GLU A 210 12.40 14.31 16.04
CA GLU A 210 13.81 14.71 15.83
C GLU A 210 13.93 15.97 14.96
N GLY A 211 13.80 17.12 15.63
CA GLY A 211 14.35 18.39 15.20
C GLY A 211 15.72 18.62 15.86
N SER A 212 16.80 18.40 15.12
CA SER A 212 18.08 19.08 15.35
C SER A 212 18.77 19.35 13.99
N PRO A 213 19.20 20.58 13.69
CA PRO A 213 19.69 20.97 12.37
C PRO A 213 21.19 20.66 12.19
N GLU A 214 21.70 19.56 12.75
CA GLU A 214 23.12 19.21 12.63
C GLU A 214 23.36 17.71 12.85
N ASN A 215 22.86 16.88 11.93
CA ASN A 215 23.50 15.67 11.42
C ASN A 215 22.58 15.04 10.38
N SER A 216 23.15 14.64 9.24
CA SER A 216 22.40 13.98 8.15
C SER A 216 21.64 12.75 8.68
N PRO A 217 20.44 12.44 8.16
CA PRO A 217 19.69 11.28 8.63
C PRO A 217 20.55 10.02 8.42
N PRO A 218 20.68 9.14 9.43
CA PRO A 218 21.29 7.84 9.23
C PRO A 218 20.48 7.10 8.16
N ASP A 219 21.19 6.37 7.29
CA ASP A 219 20.65 5.48 6.25
C ASP A 219 19.39 4.80 6.80
N PRO A 220 18.22 4.88 6.14
CA PRO A 220 17.02 4.23 6.66
C PRO A 220 17.34 2.74 6.74
N GLY A 221 17.62 2.30 7.97
CA GLY A 221 17.89 0.90 8.27
C GLY A 221 16.74 0.05 7.75
N PRO A 222 16.95 -1.27 7.61
CA PRO A 222 15.91 -2.18 7.15
C PRO A 222 14.62 -1.88 7.90
N VAL A 223 13.57 -1.52 7.15
CA VAL A 223 12.25 -1.23 7.69
C VAL A 223 11.94 -2.35 8.68
N SER A 224 11.72 -2.00 9.96
CA SER A 224 11.63 -2.94 11.09
C SER A 224 10.53 -4.01 10.90
N CYS A 225 9.75 -3.90 9.83
CA CYS A 225 8.85 -4.93 9.32
C CYS A 225 8.80 -4.90 7.79
N PRO A 226 8.60 -6.06 7.14
CA PRO A 226 8.42 -6.10 5.69
C PRO A 226 7.13 -5.34 5.30
N PRO A 227 7.10 -4.65 4.15
CA PRO A 227 5.90 -3.99 3.66
C PRO A 227 4.68 -4.93 3.62
N ARG A 228 3.47 -4.38 3.78
CA ARG A 228 2.23 -5.15 3.67
C ARG A 228 1.98 -5.49 2.19
N GLU A 229 2.39 -6.68 1.80
CA GLU A 229 2.41 -7.18 0.41
C GLU A 229 1.14 -6.86 -0.38
N MET A 230 -0.05 -7.02 0.21
CA MET A 230 -1.31 -6.79 -0.52
C MET A 230 -1.47 -5.36 -1.05
N PHE A 231 -0.75 -4.38 -0.49
CA PHE A 231 -0.75 -2.99 -0.95
C PHE A 231 0.53 -2.58 -1.68
N VAL A 232 1.54 -3.47 -1.77
CA VAL A 232 2.73 -3.28 -2.60
C VAL A 232 2.34 -3.50 -4.07
N TRP A 233 1.95 -2.44 -4.75
CA TRP A 233 1.39 -2.54 -6.10
C TRP A 233 2.39 -3.12 -7.10
N ASN A 234 3.66 -2.73 -6.98
CA ASN A 234 4.78 -3.23 -7.79
C ASN A 234 5.38 -4.55 -7.28
N HIS A 235 4.70 -5.32 -6.42
CA HIS A 235 5.25 -6.55 -5.82
C HIS A 235 5.85 -7.52 -6.86
N SER A 236 5.14 -7.78 -7.96
CA SER A 236 5.64 -8.65 -9.04
C SER A 236 6.85 -8.09 -9.79
N LEU A 237 7.04 -6.77 -9.81
CA LEU A 237 8.23 -6.15 -10.42
C LEU A 237 9.43 -6.20 -9.47
N LEU A 238 9.18 -6.24 -8.16
CA LEU A 238 10.22 -6.35 -7.14
C LEU A 238 10.66 -7.79 -6.90
N GLU A 239 9.85 -8.79 -7.27
CA GLU A 239 10.13 -10.21 -7.05
C GLU A 239 11.51 -10.66 -7.57
N PRO A 240 11.98 -10.26 -8.78
CA PRO A 240 13.33 -10.62 -9.23
C PRO A 240 14.43 -10.05 -8.33
N LEU A 241 14.22 -8.86 -7.78
CA LEU A 241 15.17 -8.15 -6.90
C LEU A 241 15.13 -8.68 -5.46
N ALA A 242 14.06 -9.37 -5.07
CA ALA A 242 13.86 -9.82 -3.70
C ALA A 242 14.92 -10.84 -3.29
N GLY A 243 15.70 -10.51 -2.26
CA GLY A 243 16.75 -11.39 -1.73
C GLY A 243 18.03 -11.45 -2.57
N THR A 244 18.10 -10.70 -3.68
CA THR A 244 19.28 -10.62 -4.56
C THR A 244 20.01 -9.28 -4.45
N VAL A 245 19.31 -8.22 -4.07
CA VAL A 245 19.87 -6.88 -3.85
C VAL A 245 19.50 -6.34 -2.48
N SER A 246 20.28 -5.37 -2.01
CA SER A 246 20.02 -4.69 -0.74
C SER A 246 18.64 -4.02 -0.74
N PRO A 247 17.91 -4.01 0.39
CA PRO A 247 16.54 -3.49 0.48
C PRO A 247 16.34 -2.04 0.00
N GLY A 248 17.41 -1.21 0.03
CA GLY A 248 17.34 0.18 -0.41
C GLY A 248 17.08 0.39 -1.90
N TRP A 249 17.25 -0.63 -2.74
CA TRP A 249 16.94 -0.55 -4.18
C TRP A 249 15.46 -0.76 -4.47
N ALA A 250 14.80 -1.65 -3.72
CA ALA A 250 13.43 -2.05 -3.98
C ALA A 250 12.47 -1.09 -3.27
N THR A 251 11.92 -0.10 -4.00
CA THR A 251 10.97 0.86 -3.42
C THR A 251 9.54 0.31 -3.55
N PRO A 252 8.87 -0.05 -2.44
CA PRO A 252 7.46 -0.45 -2.48
C PRO A 252 6.58 0.76 -2.80
N VAL A 253 5.67 0.61 -3.76
CA VAL A 253 4.72 1.68 -4.11
C VAL A 253 3.29 1.25 -3.87
N ILE A 254 2.45 2.16 -3.37
CA ILE A 254 1.00 1.95 -3.27
C ILE A 254 0.31 2.47 -4.53
N CYS A 255 -0.84 1.88 -4.87
CA CYS A 255 -1.74 2.42 -5.89
C CYS A 255 -2.98 3.00 -5.22
N GLY A 256 -3.33 4.25 -5.52
CA GLY A 256 -4.49 4.89 -4.89
C GLY A 256 -4.44 6.41 -4.97
N SER A 257 -4.46 7.07 -3.81
CA SER A 257 -4.43 8.53 -3.72
C SER A 257 -3.75 8.99 -2.44
N PHE A 258 -3.08 10.12 -2.49
CA PHE A 258 -2.63 10.86 -1.33
C PHE A 258 -3.09 12.31 -1.48
N GLY A 259 -3.64 12.90 -0.42
CA GLY A 259 -4.01 14.31 -0.39
C GLY A 259 -3.84 14.86 1.01
N GLN A 260 -3.37 16.10 1.12
CA GLN A 260 -3.08 16.74 2.39
C GLN A 260 -3.50 18.20 2.36
N VAL A 261 -4.05 18.66 3.47
CA VAL A 261 -4.49 20.05 3.64
C VAL A 261 -4.17 20.54 5.04
N SER A 262 -3.54 21.71 5.13
CA SER A 262 -3.36 22.41 6.39
C SER A 262 -4.63 23.17 6.74
N VAL A 263 -5.16 22.93 7.92
CA VAL A 263 -6.34 23.61 8.45
C VAL A 263 -6.04 24.18 9.83
N SER A 264 -6.88 25.08 10.31
CA SER A 264 -6.79 25.61 11.68
C SER A 264 -8.14 25.42 12.35
N SER A 265 -8.14 24.83 13.55
CA SER A 265 -9.34 24.68 14.37
C SER A 265 -9.07 25.32 15.73
N PHE A 266 -9.92 26.26 16.14
CA PHE A 266 -9.75 27.03 17.38
C PHE A 266 -8.33 27.62 17.53
N SER A 267 -7.80 28.20 16.45
CA SER A 267 -6.43 28.76 16.36
C SER A 267 -5.29 27.76 16.56
N LYS A 268 -5.58 26.45 16.51
CA LYS A 268 -4.56 25.39 16.50
C LYS A 268 -4.35 24.92 15.07
N PRO A 269 -3.14 25.11 14.49
CA PRO A 269 -2.83 24.54 13.19
C PRO A 269 -2.86 23.02 13.29
N MET A 270 -3.39 22.39 12.25
CA MET A 270 -3.40 20.94 12.10
C MET A 270 -3.29 20.60 10.63
N VAL A 271 -2.82 19.39 10.35
CA VAL A 271 -2.69 18.89 8.99
C VAL A 271 -3.55 17.64 8.83
N LEU A 272 -4.47 17.70 7.88
CA LEU A 272 -5.34 16.59 7.53
C LEU A 272 -4.74 15.89 6.32
N SER A 273 -4.44 14.61 6.47
CA SER A 273 -3.94 13.76 5.39
C SER A 273 -4.92 12.63 5.11
N LEU A 274 -5.18 12.36 3.84
CA LEU A 274 -6.00 11.24 3.40
C LEU A 274 -5.18 10.36 2.45
N VAL A 275 -4.97 9.12 2.86
CA VAL A 275 -4.28 8.10 2.06
C VAL A 275 -5.27 7.04 1.65
N SER A 276 -5.26 6.65 0.38
CA SER A 276 -5.96 5.45 -0.08
C SER A 276 -4.97 4.47 -0.71
N ARG A 277 -5.09 3.20 -0.30
CA ARG A 277 -4.27 2.08 -0.75
C ARG A 277 -5.16 1.02 -1.35
N ARG A 278 -4.99 0.73 -2.63
CA ARG A 278 -5.72 -0.31 -3.34
C ARG A 278 -4.97 -1.64 -3.26
N SER A 279 -5.70 -2.70 -2.89
CA SER A 279 -5.15 -4.06 -2.91
C SER A 279 -4.82 -4.50 -4.32
N ARG A 280 -3.62 -5.09 -4.51
CA ARG A 280 -3.23 -5.76 -5.76
C ARG A 280 -3.99 -7.06 -5.98
N HIS A 281 -4.44 -7.71 -4.90
CA HIS A 281 -5.13 -9.00 -4.97
C HIS A 281 -6.52 -8.84 -5.53
N PHE A 282 -6.88 -9.76 -6.43
CA PHE A 282 -8.18 -9.80 -7.10
C PHE A 282 -8.60 -8.45 -7.72
N ALA A 283 -7.61 -7.64 -8.09
CA ALA A 283 -7.80 -6.38 -8.80
C ALA A 283 -8.25 -6.64 -10.26
N GLY A 284 -9.07 -5.73 -10.79
CA GLY A 284 -9.47 -5.76 -12.18
C GLY A 284 -10.49 -4.70 -12.53
N THR A 285 -10.83 -4.63 -13.81
CA THR A 285 -11.83 -3.69 -14.31
C THR A 285 -13.22 -4.01 -13.77
N ARG A 286 -14.02 -2.95 -13.60
CA ARG A 286 -15.41 -3.06 -13.15
C ARG A 286 -16.16 -4.03 -14.06
N TYR A 287 -16.98 -4.90 -13.46
CA TYR A 287 -17.73 -6.00 -14.10
C TYR A 287 -16.94 -7.25 -14.49
N PHE A 288 -15.62 -7.16 -14.71
CA PHE A 288 -14.78 -8.35 -14.96
C PHE A 288 -14.31 -9.03 -13.67
N LYS A 289 -14.09 -8.24 -12.60
CA LYS A 289 -13.75 -8.75 -11.27
C LYS A 289 -14.71 -8.19 -10.22
N ARG A 290 -15.47 -9.08 -9.57
CA ARG A 290 -16.45 -8.79 -8.50
C ARG A 290 -16.53 -9.98 -7.54
N GLY A 291 -17.03 -9.73 -6.34
CA GLY A 291 -17.14 -10.73 -5.29
C GLY A 291 -15.83 -10.99 -4.58
N VAL A 292 -15.71 -12.20 -4.05
CA VAL A 292 -14.53 -12.70 -3.31
C VAL A 292 -13.85 -13.83 -4.06
N SER A 293 -12.52 -13.89 -3.97
CA SER A 293 -11.75 -15.04 -4.42
C SER A 293 -11.87 -16.20 -3.43
N ARG A 294 -11.46 -17.41 -3.85
CA ARG A 294 -11.39 -18.57 -2.95
C ARG A 294 -10.39 -18.43 -1.81
N LEU A 295 -9.46 -17.47 -1.91
CA LEU A 295 -8.42 -17.15 -0.92
C LEU A 295 -8.86 -16.01 0.03
N GLY A 296 -10.08 -15.50 -0.09
CA GLY A 296 -10.61 -14.43 0.76
C GLY A 296 -10.29 -13.00 0.31
N PHE A 297 -9.72 -12.82 -0.88
CA PHE A 297 -9.47 -11.49 -1.44
C PHE A 297 -10.72 -10.96 -2.14
N VAL A 298 -11.27 -9.84 -1.66
CA VAL A 298 -12.42 -9.18 -2.30
C VAL A 298 -11.96 -8.27 -3.43
N ALA A 299 -12.77 -8.19 -4.48
CA ALA A 299 -12.40 -7.43 -5.66
C ALA A 299 -12.37 -5.94 -5.33
N ASN A 300 -11.31 -5.26 -5.78
CA ASN A 300 -11.13 -3.82 -5.61
C ASN A 300 -11.23 -3.36 -4.15
N GLU A 301 -10.61 -4.12 -3.23
CA GLU A 301 -10.40 -3.65 -1.86
C GLU A 301 -9.54 -2.39 -1.84
N VAL A 302 -9.98 -1.39 -1.10
CA VAL A 302 -9.27 -0.14 -0.84
C VAL A 302 -9.32 0.12 0.66
N GLU A 303 -8.16 0.36 1.23
CA GLU A 303 -7.99 0.89 2.58
C GLU A 303 -7.84 2.40 2.49
N LEU A 304 -8.66 3.12 3.24
CA LEU A 304 -8.64 4.57 3.36
C LEU A 304 -8.21 4.90 4.78
N GLU A 305 -7.22 5.76 4.91
CA GLU A 305 -6.73 6.22 6.20
C GLU A 305 -6.76 7.74 6.22
N GLN A 306 -7.51 8.26 7.19
CA GLN A 306 -7.53 9.67 7.51
C GLN A 306 -6.62 9.90 8.71
N MET A 307 -5.65 10.79 8.55
CA MET A 307 -4.73 11.20 9.60
C MET A 307 -4.92 12.67 9.94
N VAL A 308 -4.74 13.00 11.20
CA VAL A 308 -4.74 14.36 11.73
C VAL A 308 -3.48 14.56 12.53
N ASP A 309 -2.59 15.44 12.07
CA ASP A 309 -1.39 15.88 12.79
C ASP A 309 -1.69 17.24 13.43
N ASP A 310 -1.53 17.35 14.75
CA ASP A 310 -1.79 18.59 15.49
C ASP A 310 -0.62 19.58 15.48
N THR A 311 0.47 19.27 14.76
CA THR A 311 1.74 20.02 14.66
C THR A 311 2.48 20.23 15.98
N ALA A 312 1.91 19.79 17.10
CA ALA A 312 2.47 19.79 18.44
C ALA A 312 3.00 18.40 18.84
N GLY A 313 3.08 17.48 17.87
CA GLY A 313 3.59 16.12 18.04
C GLY A 313 2.50 15.05 18.26
N GLY A 314 1.23 15.45 18.34
CA GLY A 314 0.09 14.54 18.39
C GLY A 314 -0.40 14.17 16.99
N ILE A 315 -0.56 12.87 16.74
CA ILE A 315 -1.13 12.35 15.50
C ILE A 315 -2.27 11.36 15.80
N ALA A 316 -3.36 11.49 15.05
CA ALA A 316 -4.48 10.57 15.08
C ALA A 316 -4.66 9.90 13.71
N SER A 317 -5.14 8.65 13.70
CA SER A 317 -5.47 7.93 12.48
C SER A 317 -6.78 7.16 12.62
N PHE A 318 -7.58 7.18 11.55
CA PHE A 318 -8.81 6.41 11.41
C PHE A 318 -8.84 5.70 10.06
N VAL A 319 -9.03 4.38 10.10
CA VAL A 319 -8.99 3.52 8.91
C VAL A 319 -10.39 3.03 8.55
N GLN A 320 -10.73 3.14 7.28
CA GLN A 320 -11.94 2.59 6.68
C GLN A 320 -11.59 1.68 5.51
N LEU A 321 -12.43 0.68 5.27
CA LEU A 321 -12.26 -0.25 4.17
C LEU A 321 -13.45 -0.18 3.22
N ARG A 322 -13.16 -0.28 1.92
CA ARG A 322 -14.16 -0.40 0.87
C ARG A 322 -13.78 -1.56 -0.03
N GLY A 323 -14.70 -2.50 -0.27
CA GLY A 323 -14.46 -3.63 -1.16
C GLY A 323 -15.73 -4.16 -1.80
N SER A 324 -15.60 -5.18 -2.64
CA SER A 324 -16.76 -5.94 -3.12
C SER A 324 -17.44 -6.68 -1.96
N VAL A 325 -18.74 -6.93 -2.09
CA VAL A 325 -19.45 -7.83 -1.16
C VAL A 325 -18.73 -9.19 -1.13
N PRO A 326 -18.36 -9.72 0.05
CA PRO A 326 -17.49 -10.89 0.20
C PRO A 326 -18.22 -12.21 -0.09
N LEU A 327 -18.88 -12.28 -1.24
CA LEU A 327 -19.61 -13.44 -1.73
C LEU A 327 -19.17 -13.77 -3.15
N PRO A 328 -19.31 -15.03 -3.59
CA PRO A 328 -19.08 -15.39 -4.99
C PRO A 328 -20.25 -14.88 -5.84
N TRP A 329 -20.07 -13.73 -6.50
CA TRP A 329 -21.07 -13.15 -7.41
C TRP A 329 -20.42 -12.52 -8.63
N VAL A 330 -21.12 -12.58 -9.76
CA VAL A 330 -20.64 -12.07 -11.05
C VAL A 330 -21.67 -11.16 -11.69
N GLN A 331 -21.19 -10.27 -12.55
CA GLN A 331 -22.04 -9.36 -13.31
C GLN A 331 -21.51 -9.30 -14.75
N ARG A 332 -21.80 -10.34 -15.53
CA ARG A 332 -21.23 -10.53 -16.87
C ARG A 332 -21.71 -9.45 -17.83
N THR A 333 -20.82 -8.54 -18.22
CA THR A 333 -21.10 -7.53 -19.25
C THR A 333 -21.39 -8.18 -20.59
N SER A 334 -22.36 -7.63 -21.30
CA SER A 334 -22.52 -7.82 -22.74
C SER A 334 -22.70 -6.46 -23.40
N VAL A 335 -22.21 -6.31 -24.63
CA VAL A 335 -22.31 -5.04 -25.39
C VAL A 335 -23.75 -4.56 -25.51
N ARG A 336 -24.71 -5.49 -25.56
CA ARG A 336 -26.15 -5.23 -25.71
C ARG A 336 -26.84 -4.81 -24.42
N VAL A 337 -26.25 -5.06 -23.24
CA VAL A 337 -26.90 -4.82 -21.95
C VAL A 337 -26.04 -3.89 -21.09
N PRO A 338 -26.32 -2.56 -21.10
CA PRO A 338 -25.52 -1.55 -20.40
C PRO A 338 -25.39 -1.79 -18.89
N LYS A 339 -26.38 -2.45 -18.29
CA LYS A 339 -26.37 -2.86 -16.89
C LYS A 339 -26.62 -4.36 -16.84
N PRO A 340 -25.59 -5.21 -16.76
CA PRO A 340 -25.78 -6.65 -16.69
C PRO A 340 -26.47 -7.09 -15.39
N PRO A 341 -27.22 -8.19 -15.36
CA PRO A 341 -27.81 -8.73 -14.14
C PRO A 341 -26.73 -9.22 -13.17
N ILE A 342 -27.04 -9.20 -11.87
CA ILE A 342 -26.21 -9.80 -10.82
C ILE A 342 -26.58 -11.27 -10.75
N SER A 343 -25.59 -12.14 -10.89
CA SER A 343 -25.75 -13.58 -10.71
C SER A 343 -24.95 -13.99 -9.49
N MET A 344 -25.63 -14.56 -8.49
CA MET A 344 -24.99 -15.28 -7.40
C MET A 344 -24.41 -16.58 -7.97
N ALA A 345 -23.31 -17.06 -7.38
CA ALA A 345 -22.91 -18.44 -7.60
C ALA A 345 -23.98 -19.39 -7.04
N PRO A 346 -24.14 -20.60 -7.63
CA PRO A 346 -25.02 -21.62 -7.08
C PRO A 346 -24.70 -21.90 -5.60
N PRO A 347 -25.70 -22.22 -4.77
CA PRO A 347 -25.46 -22.65 -3.40
C PRO A 347 -24.54 -23.86 -3.39
N ASP A 348 -23.43 -23.75 -2.69
CA ASP A 348 -22.42 -24.80 -2.54
C ASP A 348 -21.94 -24.80 -1.09
N PRO A 349 -21.65 -25.96 -0.46
CA PRO A 349 -21.13 -26.01 0.91
C PRO A 349 -19.86 -25.16 1.11
N THR A 350 -19.06 -24.95 0.06
CA THR A 350 -17.83 -24.14 0.12
C THR A 350 -18.04 -22.67 -0.29
N SER A 351 -19.27 -22.27 -0.63
CA SER A 351 -19.59 -20.91 -1.11
C SER A 351 -19.21 -19.80 -0.13
N LEU A 352 -19.22 -20.09 1.18
CA LEU A 352 -18.81 -19.15 2.24
C LEU A 352 -17.33 -19.23 2.62
N THR A 353 -16.54 -20.12 2.05
CA THR A 353 -15.11 -20.26 2.37
C THR A 353 -14.36 -18.95 2.11
N GLY A 354 -14.60 -18.32 0.96
CA GLY A 354 -14.00 -17.02 0.65
C GLY A 354 -14.44 -15.92 1.63
N ALA A 355 -15.71 -15.90 2.04
CA ALA A 355 -16.22 -14.95 3.03
C ALA A 355 -15.55 -15.12 4.40
N ARG A 356 -15.41 -16.38 4.86
CA ARG A 356 -14.75 -16.72 6.13
C ARG A 356 -13.29 -16.30 6.13
N GLN A 357 -12.55 -16.62 5.06
CA GLN A 357 -11.15 -16.23 4.93
C GLN A 357 -10.99 -14.71 4.85
N HIS A 358 -11.91 -14.02 4.16
CA HIS A 358 -11.91 -12.57 4.11
C HIS A 358 -12.04 -11.95 5.51
N PHE A 359 -13.04 -12.37 6.29
CA PHE A 359 -13.24 -11.84 7.64
C PHE A 359 -12.12 -12.26 8.61
N ALA A 360 -11.57 -13.46 8.47
CA ALA A 360 -10.38 -13.87 9.22
C ALA A 360 -9.18 -12.96 8.91
N SER A 361 -8.94 -12.64 7.62
CA SER A 361 -7.91 -11.70 7.20
C SER A 361 -8.15 -10.29 7.76
N LEU A 362 -9.40 -9.83 7.78
CA LEU A 362 -9.76 -8.53 8.38
C LEU A 362 -9.47 -8.48 9.87
N LEU A 363 -9.92 -9.49 10.62
CA LEU A 363 -9.64 -9.61 12.05
C LEU A 363 -8.14 -9.68 12.35
N ALA A 364 -7.38 -10.41 11.53
CA ALA A 364 -5.92 -10.49 11.67
C ALA A 364 -5.22 -9.15 11.40
N ARG A 365 -5.73 -8.33 10.48
CA ARG A 365 -5.12 -7.05 10.10
C ARG A 365 -5.51 -5.89 11.01
N HIS A 366 -6.77 -5.83 11.40
CA HIS A 366 -7.40 -4.66 12.02
C HIS A 366 -7.95 -4.93 13.42
N GLY A 367 -7.98 -6.19 13.85
CA GLY A 367 -8.57 -6.59 15.13
C GLY A 367 -10.11 -6.59 15.12
N ALA A 368 -10.69 -6.75 16.30
CA ALA A 368 -12.13 -6.68 16.53
C ALA A 368 -12.49 -5.33 17.20
N PRO A 369 -13.71 -4.79 16.98
CA PRO A 369 -14.79 -5.35 16.15
C PRO A 369 -14.65 -5.02 14.66
N ILE A 370 -15.19 -5.89 13.79
CA ILE A 370 -15.37 -5.60 12.36
C ILE A 370 -16.81 -5.16 12.10
N LEU A 371 -16.96 -3.95 11.57
CA LEU A 371 -18.24 -3.31 11.28
C LEU A 371 -18.54 -3.35 9.78
N CYS A 372 -19.61 -4.06 9.39
CA CYS A 372 -20.05 -4.16 8.01
C CYS A 372 -21.20 -3.17 7.74
N LEU A 373 -20.93 -2.10 7.00
CA LEU A 373 -21.95 -1.15 6.54
C LEU A 373 -22.34 -1.44 5.08
N ASN A 374 -23.52 -2.02 4.89
CA ASN A 374 -24.05 -2.36 3.58
C ASN A 374 -24.94 -1.24 3.01
N LEU A 375 -24.48 -0.57 1.96
CA LEU A 375 -25.19 0.53 1.27
C LEU A 375 -26.02 0.08 0.05
N LEU A 376 -26.19 -1.23 -0.18
CA LEU A 376 -26.95 -1.75 -1.32
C LEU A 376 -28.42 -1.36 -1.26
N ARG A 377 -29.00 -1.10 -2.44
CA ARG A 377 -30.40 -0.69 -2.58
C ARG A 377 -31.35 -1.86 -2.29
N LYS A 378 -32.33 -1.64 -1.39
CA LYS A 378 -33.27 -2.65 -0.91
C LYS A 378 -34.61 -2.66 -1.66
N GLY A 379 -35.11 -1.52 -2.10
CA GLY A 379 -36.56 -1.34 -2.33
C GLY A 379 -37.06 -1.02 -3.75
N SER A 380 -36.77 -1.80 -4.79
CA SER A 380 -37.60 -1.69 -6.02
C SER A 380 -37.71 -2.99 -6.80
N ARG A 381 -38.79 -3.18 -7.57
CA ARG A 381 -38.96 -4.30 -8.53
C ARG A 381 -37.82 -4.43 -9.55
N ALA A 382 -37.06 -3.33 -9.74
CA ALA A 382 -35.85 -3.26 -10.55
C ALA A 382 -34.53 -3.32 -9.75
N ALA A 383 -34.57 -3.48 -8.42
CA ALA A 383 -33.39 -3.49 -7.54
C ALA A 383 -32.71 -4.86 -7.55
N ARG A 384 -31.87 -5.06 -8.56
CA ARG A 384 -31.05 -6.26 -8.77
C ARG A 384 -30.06 -6.55 -7.62
N GLU A 385 -29.83 -5.56 -6.77
CA GLU A 385 -28.91 -5.61 -5.62
C GLU A 385 -29.56 -6.16 -4.34
N GLY A 386 -30.89 -6.19 -4.25
CA GLY A 386 -31.61 -6.68 -3.08
C GLY A 386 -31.25 -8.12 -2.70
N PRO A 387 -31.27 -9.08 -3.64
CA PRO A 387 -30.86 -10.46 -3.37
C PRO A 387 -29.41 -10.59 -2.88
N LEU A 388 -28.50 -9.78 -3.42
CA LEU A 388 -27.10 -9.76 -2.99
C LEU A 388 -26.99 -9.22 -1.55
N GLY A 389 -27.73 -8.16 -1.22
CA GLY A 389 -27.77 -7.61 0.13
C GLY A 389 -28.35 -8.57 1.17
N ALA A 390 -29.43 -9.29 0.82
CA ALA A 390 -30.00 -10.33 1.67
C ALA A 390 -29.02 -11.49 1.88
N SER A 391 -28.41 -11.99 0.79
CA SER A 391 -27.39 -13.04 0.85
C SER A 391 -26.21 -12.64 1.72
N PHE A 392 -25.80 -11.37 1.67
CA PHE A 392 -24.72 -10.87 2.51
C PHE A 392 -25.09 -10.85 4.00
N ALA A 393 -26.30 -10.39 4.33
CA ALA A 393 -26.79 -10.43 5.71
C ALA A 393 -26.84 -11.86 6.25
N ASP A 394 -27.31 -12.83 5.45
CA ASP A 394 -27.39 -14.23 5.86
C ASP A 394 -26.01 -14.89 5.98
N ALA A 395 -25.07 -14.52 5.11
CA ALA A 395 -23.68 -14.94 5.23
C ALA A 395 -23.04 -14.42 6.53
N VAL A 396 -23.26 -13.17 6.91
CA VAL A 396 -22.74 -12.61 8.18
C VAL A 396 -23.34 -13.36 9.38
N LYS A 397 -24.65 -13.64 9.39
CA LYS A 397 -25.27 -14.46 10.44
C LYS A 397 -24.63 -15.85 10.55
N THR A 398 -24.38 -16.48 9.40
CA THR A 398 -23.76 -17.82 9.31
C THR A 398 -22.31 -17.81 9.76
N VAL A 399 -21.56 -16.73 9.50
CA VAL A 399 -20.19 -16.59 10.01
C VAL A 399 -20.22 -16.37 11.54
N ASN A 400 -21.11 -15.51 12.03
CA ASN A 400 -21.25 -15.22 13.45
C ASN A 400 -21.69 -16.41 14.31
N SER A 401 -22.37 -17.41 13.73
CA SER A 401 -22.70 -18.65 14.46
C SER A 401 -21.45 -19.48 14.79
N THR A 402 -20.36 -19.30 14.04
CA THR A 402 -19.08 -19.98 14.26
C THR A 402 -18.07 -19.15 15.05
N LEU A 403 -18.28 -17.83 15.18
CA LEU A 403 -17.35 -16.93 15.86
C LEU A 403 -17.67 -16.79 17.37
N PRO A 404 -16.64 -16.74 18.23
CA PRO A 404 -16.81 -16.35 19.63
C PRO A 404 -17.47 -14.97 19.76
N PRO A 405 -18.26 -14.70 20.83
CA PRO A 405 -18.97 -13.44 21.00
C PRO A 405 -18.11 -12.17 20.81
N ALA A 406 -16.87 -12.20 21.30
CA ALA A 406 -15.92 -11.08 21.19
C ALA A 406 -15.46 -10.76 19.76
N LEU A 407 -15.55 -11.71 18.83
CA LEU A 407 -15.10 -11.56 17.44
C LEU A 407 -16.27 -11.45 16.45
N ARG A 408 -17.52 -11.44 16.94
CA ARG A 408 -18.69 -11.39 16.07
C ARG A 408 -18.71 -10.09 15.27
N LEU A 409 -18.99 -10.25 13.99
CA LEU A 409 -19.16 -9.15 13.04
C LEU A 409 -20.43 -8.39 13.36
N GLN A 410 -20.37 -7.07 13.34
CA GLN A 410 -21.57 -6.24 13.43
C GLN A 410 -22.00 -5.83 12.02
N PHE A 411 -23.31 -5.87 11.74
CA PHE A 411 -23.84 -5.59 10.40
C PHE A 411 -24.95 -4.55 10.47
N ALA A 412 -24.77 -3.48 9.71
CA ALA A 412 -25.77 -2.45 9.48
C ALA A 412 -26.05 -2.35 7.98
N SER A 413 -27.30 -2.10 7.59
CA SER A 413 -27.63 -1.92 6.19
C SER A 413 -28.53 -0.71 5.97
N LEU A 414 -28.06 0.19 5.12
CA LEU A 414 -28.62 1.50 4.85
C LEU A 414 -28.98 1.61 3.37
N ASP A 415 -30.27 1.84 3.04
CA ASP A 415 -30.66 2.11 1.63
C ASP A 415 -30.36 3.58 1.30
N PHE A 416 -29.10 3.85 0.98
CA PHE A 416 -28.61 5.20 0.66
C PHE A 416 -29.35 5.82 -0.55
N ALA A 417 -29.73 4.99 -1.53
CA ALA A 417 -30.41 5.45 -2.73
C ALA A 417 -31.85 5.90 -2.46
N SER A 418 -32.52 5.27 -1.48
CA SER A 418 -33.83 5.70 -1.01
C SER A 418 -33.72 6.98 -0.18
N LEU A 419 -32.74 7.05 0.74
CA LEU A 419 -32.53 8.21 1.61
C LEU A 419 -32.14 9.46 0.82
N SER A 420 -31.28 9.34 -0.19
CA SER A 420 -30.89 10.48 -1.04
C SER A 420 -32.00 11.06 -1.90
N LYS A 421 -33.12 10.34 -2.03
CA LYS A 421 -34.31 10.80 -2.77
C LYS A 421 -35.46 11.17 -1.85
N SER A 422 -35.33 10.94 -0.54
CA SER A 422 -36.35 11.30 0.42
C SER A 422 -36.39 12.81 0.59
N ARG A 423 -37.59 13.39 0.65
CA ARG A 423 -37.78 14.80 1.01
C ARG A 423 -37.84 15.03 2.53
N SER A 424 -38.12 13.98 3.31
CA SER A 424 -38.33 14.07 4.76
C SER A 424 -37.12 13.64 5.58
N HIS A 425 -36.20 12.86 5.00
CA HIS A 425 -35.04 12.34 5.72
C HIS A 425 -33.76 12.88 5.13
N HIS A 426 -32.94 13.51 5.97
CA HIS A 426 -31.66 14.05 5.56
C HIS A 426 -30.59 12.95 5.57
N VAL A 427 -29.95 12.71 4.42
CA VAL A 427 -28.90 11.70 4.26
C VAL A 427 -27.77 11.90 5.27
N LEU A 428 -27.39 13.16 5.54
CA LEU A 428 -26.31 13.44 6.48
C LEU A 428 -26.64 12.98 7.91
N THR A 429 -27.91 12.97 8.31
CA THR A 429 -28.31 12.47 9.64
C THR A 429 -28.07 10.96 9.74
N ALA A 430 -28.44 10.20 8.70
CA ALA A 430 -28.21 8.77 8.67
C ALA A 430 -26.71 8.41 8.56
N LEU A 431 -25.95 9.18 7.77
CA LEU A 431 -24.50 9.03 7.70
C LEU A 431 -23.84 9.39 9.03
N ARG A 432 -24.26 10.46 9.69
CA ARG A 432 -23.78 10.87 11.01
C ARG A 432 -24.00 9.77 12.04
N ALA A 433 -25.21 9.22 12.13
CA ALA A 433 -25.50 8.10 13.02
C ALA A 433 -24.62 6.86 12.71
N SER A 434 -24.34 6.60 11.43
CA SER A 434 -23.45 5.49 11.03
C SER A 434 -21.99 5.77 11.43
N SER A 435 -21.53 7.02 11.32
CA SER A 435 -20.20 7.44 11.73
C SER A 435 -20.02 7.42 13.25
N GLU A 436 -21.01 7.92 14.00
CA GLU A 436 -21.04 7.88 15.47
C GLU A 436 -21.04 6.43 15.96
N TRP A 437 -21.86 5.56 15.36
CA TRP A 437 -21.83 4.13 15.64
C TRP A 437 -20.45 3.51 15.36
N ALA A 438 -19.82 3.85 14.24
CA ALA A 438 -18.51 3.32 13.89
C ALA A 438 -17.44 3.77 14.92
N VAL A 439 -17.33 5.07 15.16
CA VAL A 439 -16.34 5.64 16.09
C VAL A 439 -16.55 5.16 17.53
N ALA A 440 -17.80 5.02 17.98
CA ALA A 440 -18.09 4.52 19.32
C ALA A 440 -17.64 3.07 19.52
N ASN A 441 -17.70 2.24 18.47
CA ASN A 441 -17.35 0.82 18.53
C ASN A 441 -15.86 0.55 18.24
N THR A 442 -15.22 1.31 17.34
CA THR A 442 -13.83 1.08 16.93
C THR A 442 -12.84 2.04 17.57
N GLY A 443 -13.30 3.20 18.05
CA GLY A 443 -12.42 4.29 18.44
C GLY A 443 -11.58 4.87 17.29
N VAL A 444 -10.67 5.75 17.66
CA VAL A 444 -9.67 6.38 16.79
C VAL A 444 -8.28 6.09 17.38
N PHE A 445 -7.31 5.76 16.55
CA PHE A 445 -5.94 5.60 17.00
C PHE A 445 -5.34 6.97 17.28
N VAL A 446 -4.75 7.17 18.46
CA VAL A 446 -4.08 8.42 18.83
C VAL A 446 -2.71 8.10 19.42
N ALA A 447 -1.72 8.85 18.95
CA ALA A 447 -0.37 8.82 19.48
C ALA A 447 0.08 10.27 19.73
N ALA A 448 0.38 10.61 20.99
CA ALA A 448 0.75 11.96 21.38
C ALA A 448 1.84 11.94 22.48
N PRO A 449 2.73 12.96 22.53
CA PRO A 449 3.69 13.11 23.62
C PRO A 449 2.97 13.34 24.95
N GLY A 450 3.62 12.94 26.05
CA GLY A 450 3.06 13.08 27.39
C GLY A 450 3.02 14.53 27.83
N LYS A 451 1.89 14.96 28.38
CA LYS A 451 1.88 16.16 29.22
C LYS A 451 2.61 15.81 30.52
N GLY A 452 3.90 16.11 30.58
CA GLY A 452 4.63 16.13 31.84
C GLY A 452 3.97 17.11 32.80
N GLY A 453 3.23 16.60 33.79
CA GLY A 453 2.99 17.34 35.02
C GLY A 453 4.33 17.49 35.74
N ALA A 454 4.61 18.66 36.31
CA ALA A 454 5.88 19.05 36.91
C ALA A 454 6.31 18.26 38.18
N ALA A 455 5.92 16.99 38.31
CA ALA A 455 6.30 16.13 39.43
C ALA A 455 6.23 14.63 39.04
N ALA A 456 7.10 14.19 38.12
CA ALA A 456 7.66 12.82 38.02
C ALA A 456 8.49 12.73 36.72
N GLY A 457 9.71 12.19 36.80
CA GLY A 457 10.67 12.17 35.70
C GLY A 457 10.17 11.54 34.40
N ASP A 458 10.63 12.09 33.27
CA ASP A 458 10.65 11.53 31.90
C ASP A 458 9.51 10.57 31.51
N GLY A 459 8.26 10.97 31.78
CA GLY A 459 7.06 10.17 31.53
C GLY A 459 6.34 10.52 30.23
N VAL A 460 6.32 9.58 29.29
CA VAL A 460 5.68 9.66 27.97
C VAL A 460 4.13 9.59 28.04
N GLY A 461 3.45 10.12 27.01
CA GLY A 461 1.98 10.27 26.94
C GLY A 461 1.21 9.04 26.49
N PRO A 462 -0.14 9.08 26.55
CA PRO A 462 -0.97 7.93 26.24
C PRO A 462 -0.93 7.63 24.73
N VAL A 463 -0.31 6.50 24.37
CA VAL A 463 -0.54 5.82 23.09
C VAL A 463 -1.69 4.85 23.29
N GLY A 464 -2.75 4.96 22.50
CA GLY A 464 -3.89 4.08 22.67
C GLY A 464 -5.06 4.37 21.76
N LEU A 465 -6.02 3.46 21.80
CA LEU A 465 -7.31 3.63 21.13
C LEU A 465 -8.17 4.57 21.99
N ARG A 466 -8.55 5.73 21.45
CA ARG A 466 -9.54 6.59 22.10
C ARG A 466 -10.90 6.28 21.52
N THR A 467 -11.76 5.67 22.32
CA THR A 467 -13.19 5.63 22.02
C THR A 467 -13.75 7.03 22.25
N GLY A 468 -14.29 7.65 21.22
CA GLY A 468 -14.94 8.95 21.37
C GLY A 468 -16.18 8.81 22.24
N HIS A 469 -16.06 9.11 23.53
CA HIS A 469 -17.08 9.99 24.10
C HIS A 469 -16.71 11.36 23.54
N LEU A 470 -17.59 11.95 22.74
CA LEU A 470 -17.45 13.34 22.34
C LEU A 470 -17.31 14.12 23.66
N ALA A 471 -16.09 14.56 23.96
CA ALA A 471 -15.89 15.47 25.08
C ALA A 471 -16.68 16.73 24.76
N ASP A 472 -17.42 17.21 25.77
CA ASP A 472 -18.25 18.41 25.83
C ASP A 472 -19.73 18.27 25.45
N GLU A 473 -20.53 17.70 26.36
CA GLU A 473 -21.87 18.27 26.62
C GLU A 473 -21.77 19.58 27.44
N ASP A 474 -20.62 19.87 28.06
CA ASP A 474 -20.44 21.05 28.93
C ASP A 474 -19.89 22.32 28.22
N ALA A 475 -19.54 22.25 26.92
CA ALA A 475 -19.00 23.40 26.16
C ALA A 475 -19.96 23.99 25.10
N LEU A 476 -21.21 23.52 25.04
CA LEU A 476 -22.28 24.19 24.30
C LEU A 476 -23.26 24.73 25.33
N GLY A 477 -23.12 26.03 25.61
CA GLY A 477 -23.94 26.74 26.57
C GLY A 477 -25.43 26.49 26.38
N GLU A 478 -26.14 26.50 27.51
CA GLU A 478 -27.59 26.45 27.59
C GLU A 478 -28.24 27.33 26.52
N GLY A 479 -29.01 26.69 25.65
CA GLY A 479 -29.78 27.39 24.65
C GLY A 479 -30.21 26.43 23.57
N PHE A 480 -31.38 25.81 23.77
CA PHE A 480 -32.44 25.55 22.80
C PHE A 480 -33.26 24.36 23.30
N GLY A 481 -34.37 24.69 23.97
CA GLY A 481 -35.46 23.77 24.27
C GLY A 481 -36.39 23.53 23.09
#